data_AF-A0A7R6VMY1-F1
#
_entry.id   AF-A0A7R6VMY1-F1
#
_cell.length_a   1.000
_cell.length_b   1.000
_cell.length_c   1.000
_cell.angle_alpha   90.00
_cell.angle_beta   90.00
_cell.angle_gamma   90.00
#
_symmetry.space_group_name_H-M   'P 1'
#
loop_
_entity.id
_entity.type
_entity.pdbx_description
1 polymer ?
#
loop_
_entity_poly.entity_id
_entity_poly.type
_entity_poly.pdbx_seq_one_letter_code
_entity_poly.pdbx_strand_id
1 'polypeptide(L)'
;MRKGFTLIELIFVMVVIGVLAAIALPKFKQLKQNAELTNLISAYTTVVQNAPASFFNETELNNIRPQDLNMTDLLQVQAYQTNTGKGWWKSSDNDTVRYYVDPYDYIQFYYNDSQYSPQIRIFTYIHGSKKADMQSKLANKLGLVFANDRNTTTLDLADQ
;
A
#
# COMPACT_ATOMS: atom_id res chain seq x y z
N MET A 1 40.28 27.86 34.00
CA MET A 1 40.43 26.40 33.80
C MET A 1 39.09 25.86 33.32
N ARG A 2 39.01 25.27 32.13
CA ARG A 2 37.78 24.65 31.64
C ARG A 2 37.64 23.29 32.34
N LYS A 3 36.56 23.06 33.08
CA LYS A 3 36.25 21.73 33.64
C LYS A 3 35.94 20.80 32.48
N GLY A 4 36.78 19.78 32.28
CA GLY A 4 36.49 18.69 31.34
C GLY A 4 35.45 17.74 31.92
N PHE A 5 34.65 17.12 31.05
CA PHE A 5 33.72 16.06 31.43
C PHE A 5 34.49 14.88 32.03
N THR A 6 33.94 14.28 33.08
CA THR A 6 34.55 13.10 33.70
C THR A 6 34.16 11.83 32.93
N LEU A 7 35.04 10.83 32.91
CA LEU A 7 34.75 9.54 32.29
C LEU A 7 33.53 8.85 32.93
N ILE A 8 33.32 9.05 34.23
CA ILE A 8 32.19 8.45 34.95
C ILE A 8 30.86 9.06 34.54
N GLU A 9 30.80 10.38 34.29
CA GLU A 9 29.60 11.03 33.77
C GLU A 9 29.24 10.48 32.39
N LEU A 10 30.23 10.25 31.53
CA LEU A 10 30.00 9.67 30.21
C LEU A 10 29.48 8.22 30.30
N ILE A 11 30.04 7.43 31.23
CA ILE A 11 29.63 6.04 31.46
C ILE A 11 28.17 5.97 31.96
N PHE A 12 27.77 6.86 32.87
CA PHE A 12 26.40 6.87 33.36
C PHE A 12 25.40 7.19 32.24
N VAL A 13 25.74 8.15 31.37
CA VAL A 13 24.88 8.53 30.23
C VAL A 13 24.69 7.37 29.26
N MET A 14 25.75 6.62 28.90
CA MET A 14 25.60 5.48 27.98
C MET A 14 24.78 4.34 28.59
N VAL A 15 24.86 4.12 29.90
CA VAL A 15 24.04 3.11 30.60
C VAL A 15 22.57 3.49 30.54
N VAL A 16 22.23 4.76 30.84
CA VAL A 16 20.84 5.23 30.77
C VAL A 16 20.28 5.12 29.35
N ILE A 17 21.04 5.54 28.33
CA ILE A 17 20.63 5.41 26.92
C ILE A 17 20.48 3.93 26.54
N GLY A 18 21.35 3.04 27.03
CA GLY A 18 21.27 1.60 26.77
C GLY A 18 19.97 0.97 27.29
N VAL A 19 19.56 1.30 28.52
CA VAL A 19 18.30 0.81 29.10
C VAL A 19 17.09 1.36 28.33
N LEU A 20 17.09 2.66 28.00
CA LEU A 20 16.00 3.26 27.22
C LEU A 20 15.90 2.64 25.82
N ALA A 21 17.03 2.40 25.15
CA ALA A 21 17.07 1.78 23.83
C ALA A 21 16.53 0.34 23.85
N ALA A 22 16.86 -0.45 24.87
CA ALA A 22 16.37 -1.82 25.00
C ALA A 22 14.83 -1.90 25.06
N ILE A 23 14.18 -0.94 25.73
CA ILE A 23 12.72 -0.85 25.82
C ILE A 23 12.10 -0.24 24.54
N ALA A 24 12.77 0.74 23.93
CA ALA A 24 12.25 1.47 22.79
C ALA A 24 12.32 0.68 21.48
N LEU A 25 13.38 -0.11 21.25
CA LEU A 25 13.60 -0.85 20.00
C LEU A 25 12.45 -1.81 19.61
N PRO A 26 11.93 -2.70 20.50
CA PRO A 26 10.84 -3.59 20.11
C PRO A 26 9.55 -2.82 19.79
N LYS A 27 9.25 -1.78 20.57
CA LYS A 27 8.09 -0.90 20.32
C LYS A 27 8.22 -0.16 18.99
N PHE A 28 9.41 0.35 18.67
CA PHE A 28 9.68 1.03 17.42
C PHE A 28 9.47 0.11 16.20
N LYS A 29 9.89 -1.16 16.28
CA LYS A 29 9.63 -2.15 15.21
C LYS A 29 8.14 -2.36 14.97
N GLN A 30 7.35 -2.50 16.05
CA GLN A 30 5.90 -2.67 15.93
C GLN A 30 5.22 -1.41 15.37
N LEU A 31 5.61 -0.22 15.84
CA LEU A 31 5.09 1.06 15.33
C LEU A 31 5.36 1.20 13.83
N LYS A 32 6.56 0.85 13.38
CA LYS A 32 6.91 0.87 11.95
C LYS A 32 6.01 -0.07 11.14
N GLN A 33 5.83 -1.31 11.59
CA GLN A 33 4.97 -2.28 10.91
C GLN A 33 3.50 -1.81 10.83
N ASN A 34 2.99 -1.21 11.91
CA ASN A 34 1.64 -0.66 11.97
C ASN A 34 1.46 0.57 11.07
N ALA A 35 2.49 1.42 10.95
CA ALA A 35 2.47 2.57 10.06
C ALA A 35 2.44 2.12 8.58
N GLU A 36 3.26 1.12 8.22
CA GLU A 36 3.25 0.52 6.88
C GLU A 36 1.86 -0.06 6.53
N LEU A 37 1.25 -0.79 7.46
CA LEU A 37 -0.09 -1.36 7.26
C LEU A 37 -1.17 -0.28 7.13
N THR A 38 -1.10 0.78 7.93
CA THR A 38 -2.03 1.92 7.84
C THR A 38 -1.94 2.59 6.47
N ASN A 39 -0.72 2.77 5.94
CA ASN A 39 -0.51 3.35 4.61
C ASN A 39 -1.08 2.45 3.51
N LEU A 40 -0.90 1.13 3.61
CA LEU A 40 -1.50 0.14 2.71
C LEU A 40 -3.03 0.26 2.68
N ILE A 41 -3.66 0.29 3.86
CA ILE A 41 -5.12 0.40 4.00
C ILE A 41 -5.64 1.71 3.41
N SER A 42 -4.94 2.82 3.66
CA SER A 42 -5.32 4.12 3.12
C SER A 42 -5.23 4.15 1.60
N ALA A 43 -4.12 3.69 1.03
CA ALA A 43 -3.97 3.57 -0.42
C ALA A 43 -5.07 2.70 -1.02
N TYR A 44 -5.29 1.50 -0.48
CA TYR A 44 -6.35 0.61 -0.94
C TYR A 44 -7.73 1.25 -0.88
N THR A 45 -8.05 1.95 0.22
CA THR A 45 -9.33 2.66 0.35
C THR A 45 -9.51 3.71 -0.73
N THR A 46 -8.50 4.57 -0.92
CA THR A 46 -8.53 5.62 -1.94
C THR A 46 -8.73 5.01 -3.31
N VAL A 47 -8.03 3.92 -3.62
CA VAL A 47 -8.15 3.35 -4.95
C VAL A 47 -9.49 2.67 -5.17
N VAL A 48 -9.98 1.84 -4.23
CA VAL A 48 -11.30 1.21 -4.36
C VAL A 48 -12.40 2.24 -4.57
N GLN A 49 -12.33 3.37 -3.86
CA GLN A 49 -13.36 4.41 -3.94
C GLN A 49 -13.28 5.24 -5.22
N ASN A 50 -12.08 5.54 -5.71
CA ASN A 50 -11.90 6.50 -6.80
C ASN A 50 -11.66 5.85 -8.17
N ALA A 51 -11.09 4.65 -8.22
CA ALA A 51 -10.72 4.01 -9.50
C ALA A 51 -11.89 3.82 -10.46
N PRO A 52 -13.08 3.35 -10.04
CA PRO A 52 -14.17 3.14 -10.99
C PRO A 52 -14.59 4.45 -11.66
N ALA A 53 -14.87 5.48 -10.87
CA ALA A 53 -15.32 6.77 -11.37
C ALA A 53 -14.27 7.44 -12.26
N SER A 54 -13.00 7.47 -11.84
CA SER A 54 -11.92 8.03 -12.65
C SER A 54 -11.70 7.25 -13.93
N PHE A 55 -11.82 5.92 -13.89
CA PHE A 55 -11.70 5.07 -15.07
C PHE A 55 -12.78 5.40 -16.11
N PHE A 56 -14.06 5.38 -15.71
CA PHE A 56 -15.17 5.67 -16.63
C PHE A 56 -15.06 7.08 -17.24
N ASN A 57 -14.71 8.08 -16.43
CA ASN A 57 -14.55 9.45 -16.90
C ASN A 57 -13.50 9.54 -18.02
N GLU A 58 -12.35 8.90 -17.86
CA GLU A 58 -11.29 8.97 -18.87
C GLU A 58 -11.58 8.16 -20.12
N THR A 59 -12.18 6.97 -19.98
CA THR A 59 -12.43 6.10 -21.13
C THR A 59 -13.59 6.60 -21.98
N GLU A 60 -14.65 7.11 -21.35
CA GLU A 60 -15.85 7.54 -22.08
C GLU A 60 -15.79 9.01 -22.50
N LEU A 61 -15.31 9.92 -21.64
CA LEU A 61 -15.29 11.35 -21.97
C LEU A 61 -14.08 11.73 -22.84
N ASN A 62 -12.92 11.14 -22.55
CA ASN A 62 -11.67 11.50 -23.25
C ASN A 62 -11.33 10.54 -24.40
N ASN A 63 -12.16 9.51 -24.63
CA ASN A 63 -11.96 8.49 -25.67
C ASN A 63 -10.55 7.85 -25.61
N ILE A 64 -10.02 7.74 -24.40
CA ILE A 64 -8.73 7.10 -24.13
C ILE A 64 -8.98 5.62 -23.96
N ARG A 65 -8.18 4.79 -24.63
CA ARG A 65 -8.29 3.35 -24.41
C ARG A 65 -7.89 3.04 -22.96
N PRO A 66 -8.59 2.13 -22.27
CA PRO A 66 -8.25 1.72 -20.91
C PRO A 66 -6.78 1.38 -20.69
N GLN A 67 -6.19 0.71 -21.67
CA GLN A 67 -4.79 0.34 -21.73
C GLN A 67 -3.84 1.54 -21.77
N ASP A 68 -4.28 2.74 -22.14
CA ASP A 68 -3.46 3.94 -22.25
C ASP A 68 -3.60 4.86 -21.02
N LEU A 69 -4.43 4.49 -20.05
CA LEU A 69 -4.65 5.26 -18.82
C LEU A 69 -3.39 5.30 -17.93
N ASN A 70 -2.99 6.52 -17.54
CA ASN A 70 -2.01 6.70 -16.48
C ASN A 70 -2.69 6.68 -15.11
N MET A 71 -2.78 5.50 -14.52
CA MET A 71 -3.43 5.28 -13.22
C MET A 71 -2.82 6.08 -12.05
N THR A 72 -1.56 6.55 -12.19
CA THR A 72 -0.89 7.43 -11.21
C THR A 72 -1.60 8.78 -11.11
N ASP A 73 -2.01 9.33 -12.24
CA ASP A 73 -2.63 10.66 -12.32
C ASP A 73 -4.11 10.59 -11.90
N LEU A 74 -4.76 9.44 -12.14
CA LEU A 74 -6.20 9.24 -11.90
C LEU A 74 -6.58 9.01 -10.45
N LEU A 75 -5.68 8.42 -9.68
CA LEU A 75 -5.97 8.01 -8.31
C LEU A 75 -5.34 8.91 -7.26
N GLN A 76 -4.41 9.77 -7.69
CA GLN A 76 -3.64 10.67 -6.82
C GLN A 76 -3.02 9.96 -5.61
N VAL A 77 -2.83 8.64 -5.69
CA VAL A 77 -2.17 7.87 -4.64
C VAL A 77 -0.67 8.06 -4.87
N GLN A 78 -0.10 8.94 -4.05
CA GLN A 78 1.33 9.22 -4.03
C GLN A 78 2.08 7.93 -3.71
N ALA A 79 2.63 7.28 -4.73
CA ALA A 79 3.61 6.23 -4.53
C ALA A 79 4.83 6.86 -3.84
N TYR A 80 5.25 6.27 -2.72
CA TYR A 80 6.52 6.64 -2.11
C TYR A 80 7.63 6.22 -3.09
N GLN A 81 8.11 7.13 -3.93
CA GLN A 81 9.28 6.87 -4.76
C GLN A 81 10.51 6.88 -3.87
N THR A 82 11.21 5.74 -3.80
CA THR A 82 12.60 5.69 -3.39
C THR A 82 13.36 4.82 -4.39
N ASN A 83 14.67 5.05 -4.51
CA ASN A 83 15.62 4.34 -5.39
C ASN A 83 15.78 2.82 -5.06
N THR A 84 14.75 2.18 -4.50
CA THR A 84 14.72 0.81 -4.00
C THR A 84 13.43 0.04 -4.35
N GLY A 85 12.57 0.56 -5.27
CA GLY A 85 11.48 -0.23 -5.86
C GLY A 85 10.09 -0.06 -5.23
N LYS A 86 9.62 1.19 -5.08
CA LYS A 86 8.24 1.52 -4.66
C LYS A 86 7.66 2.53 -5.64
N GLY A 87 6.49 2.26 -6.19
CA GLY A 87 5.99 2.95 -7.39
C GLY A 87 4.76 2.31 -8.01
N TRP A 88 4.13 3.02 -8.95
CA TRP A 88 3.20 2.43 -9.90
C TRP A 88 3.98 1.72 -11.00
N TRP A 89 3.64 0.47 -11.29
CA TRP A 89 4.22 -0.31 -12.39
C TRP A 89 3.10 -0.93 -13.19
N LYS A 90 3.13 -0.69 -14.50
CA LYS A 90 2.22 -1.31 -15.44
C LYS A 90 2.83 -2.62 -15.93
N SER A 91 2.02 -3.67 -16.04
CA SER A 91 2.47 -4.92 -16.67
C SER A 91 2.67 -4.74 -18.16
N SER A 92 3.52 -5.58 -18.77
CA SER A 92 3.74 -5.63 -20.22
C SER A 92 2.45 -5.87 -21.01
N ASP A 93 1.50 -6.55 -20.39
CA ASP A 93 0.26 -7.01 -21.03
C ASP A 93 -0.86 -5.96 -20.97
N ASN A 94 -0.57 -4.75 -20.46
CA ASN A 94 -1.45 -3.58 -20.32
C ASN A 94 -2.73 -3.73 -19.47
N ASP A 95 -3.20 -4.95 -19.21
CA ASP A 95 -4.44 -5.23 -18.47
C ASP A 95 -4.28 -5.15 -16.95
N THR A 96 -3.04 -5.01 -16.48
CA THR A 96 -2.74 -4.92 -15.04
C THR A 96 -1.86 -3.74 -14.69
N VAL A 97 -2.24 -3.04 -13.62
CA VAL A 97 -1.48 -1.95 -13.03
C VAL A 97 -1.25 -2.25 -11.56
N ARG A 98 0.00 -2.22 -11.08
CA ARG A 98 0.36 -2.49 -9.70
C ARG A 98 0.87 -1.25 -8.99
N TYR A 99 0.39 -1.02 -7.79
CA TYR A 99 0.91 -0.05 -6.84
C TYR A 99 1.70 -0.78 -5.76
N TYR A 100 3.03 -0.65 -5.79
CA TYR A 100 3.91 -1.28 -4.81
C TYR A 100 4.09 -0.36 -3.61
N VAL A 101 3.72 -0.86 -2.43
CA VAL A 101 3.98 -0.18 -1.15
C VAL A 101 5.32 -0.64 -0.57
N ASP A 102 5.74 -1.86 -0.89
CA ASP A 102 7.11 -2.35 -0.75
C ASP A 102 7.42 -3.35 -1.88
N PRO A 103 8.67 -3.84 -2.02
CA PRO A 103 9.03 -4.74 -3.12
C PRO A 103 8.21 -6.03 -3.20
N TYR A 104 7.49 -6.41 -2.13
CA TYR A 104 6.70 -7.63 -2.04
C TYR A 104 5.21 -7.35 -1.90
N ASP A 105 4.80 -6.22 -1.32
CA ASP A 105 3.41 -5.85 -1.05
C ASP A 105 2.88 -4.85 -2.09
N TYR A 106 1.81 -5.22 -2.79
CA TYR A 106 1.21 -4.37 -3.82
C TYR A 106 -0.31 -4.50 -3.93
N ILE A 107 -0.92 -3.44 -4.47
CA ILE A 107 -2.32 -3.43 -4.90
C ILE A 107 -2.31 -3.48 -6.43
N GLN A 108 -2.99 -4.45 -7.01
CA GLN A 108 -3.11 -4.65 -8.45
C GLN A 108 -4.52 -4.35 -8.93
N PHE A 109 -4.60 -3.48 -9.91
CA PHE A 109 -5.77 -3.25 -10.74
C PHE A 109 -5.67 -4.19 -11.92
N TYR A 110 -6.73 -4.92 -12.15
CA TYR A 110 -6.93 -5.68 -13.36
C TYR A 110 -8.14 -5.09 -14.07
N TYR A 111 -7.94 -4.74 -15.33
CA TYR A 111 -9.00 -4.32 -16.21
C TYR A 111 -9.08 -5.31 -17.36
N ASN A 112 -10.29 -5.75 -17.69
CA ASN A 112 -10.56 -6.57 -18.85
C ASN A 112 -11.44 -5.78 -19.82
N ASP A 113 -10.93 -5.49 -21.03
CA ASP A 113 -11.65 -4.77 -22.10
C ASP A 113 -12.53 -5.70 -22.98
N SER A 114 -13.08 -6.77 -22.40
CA SER A 114 -14.00 -7.61 -23.15
C SER A 114 -15.21 -6.78 -23.57
N GLN A 115 -15.47 -6.71 -24.88
CA GLN A 115 -16.55 -5.91 -25.48
C GLN A 115 -17.95 -6.20 -24.91
N TYR A 116 -18.13 -7.30 -24.17
CA TYR A 116 -19.41 -7.73 -23.61
C TYR A 116 -19.52 -7.55 -22.09
N SER A 117 -18.40 -7.42 -21.38
CA SER A 117 -18.39 -7.32 -19.92
C SER A 117 -17.06 -6.71 -19.47
N PRO A 118 -16.91 -5.37 -19.55
CA PRO A 118 -15.74 -4.73 -18.98
C PRO A 118 -15.75 -4.94 -17.47
N GLN A 119 -14.65 -5.46 -16.93
CA GLN A 119 -14.53 -5.74 -15.50
C GLN A 119 -13.32 -5.03 -14.92
N ILE A 120 -13.53 -4.31 -13.81
CA ILE A 120 -12.45 -3.83 -12.95
C ILE A 120 -12.38 -4.75 -11.74
N ARG A 121 -11.23 -5.39 -11.56
CA ARG A 121 -10.91 -6.18 -10.36
C ARG A 121 -9.75 -5.57 -9.63
N ILE A 122 -9.83 -5.58 -8.32
CA ILE A 122 -8.77 -5.12 -7.44
C ILE A 122 -8.25 -6.32 -6.66
N PHE A 123 -6.96 -6.57 -6.78
CA PHE A 123 -6.23 -7.58 -6.04
C PHE A 123 -5.28 -6.92 -5.07
N THR A 124 -5.18 -7.40 -3.84
CA THR A 124 -4.08 -7.01 -2.96
C THR A 124 -3.22 -8.22 -2.63
N TYR A 125 -1.92 -8.05 -2.79
CA TYR A 125 -0.92 -9.02 -2.39
C TYR A 125 -0.15 -8.47 -1.18
N ILE A 126 -0.18 -9.22 -0.08
CA ILE A 126 0.56 -8.89 1.14
C ILE A 126 1.36 -10.10 1.58
N HIS A 127 2.65 -9.87 1.77
CA HIS A 127 3.60 -10.81 2.29
C HIS A 127 3.62 -10.81 3.83
N GLY A 128 3.90 -11.97 4.40
CA GLY A 128 3.99 -12.16 5.85
C GLY A 128 2.64 -12.10 6.58
N SER A 129 2.68 -11.88 7.89
CA SER A 129 1.51 -12.02 8.78
C SER A 129 0.54 -10.83 8.77
N LYS A 130 0.77 -9.81 7.94
CA LYS A 130 -0.04 -8.56 7.92
C LYS A 130 -1.39 -8.71 7.20
N LYS A 131 -1.58 -9.78 6.41
CA LYS A 131 -2.78 -10.00 5.56
C LYS A 131 -4.09 -9.98 6.35
N ALA A 132 -4.18 -10.79 7.40
CA ALA A 132 -5.41 -10.94 8.18
C ALA A 132 -5.84 -9.64 8.87
N ASP A 133 -4.87 -8.87 9.38
CA ASP A 133 -5.13 -7.58 10.01
C ASP A 133 -5.55 -6.50 8.99
N MET A 134 -4.98 -6.53 7.78
CA MET A 134 -5.45 -5.65 6.71
C MET A 134 -6.89 -5.99 6.30
N GLN A 135 -7.17 -7.27 6.04
CA GLN A 135 -8.47 -7.73 5.56
C GLN A 135 -9.58 -7.42 6.56
N SER A 136 -9.36 -7.68 7.85
CA SER A 136 -10.35 -7.36 8.89
C SER A 136 -10.63 -5.85 8.96
N LYS A 137 -9.58 -5.01 8.90
CA LYS A 137 -9.73 -3.55 8.91
C LYS A 137 -10.44 -3.03 7.67
N LEU A 138 -10.11 -3.56 6.48
CA LEU A 138 -10.75 -3.14 5.23
C LEU A 138 -12.20 -3.64 5.13
N ALA A 139 -12.49 -4.86 5.57
CA ALA A 139 -13.85 -5.39 5.61
C ALA A 139 -14.73 -4.53 6.52
N ASN A 140 -14.21 -4.15 7.69
CA ASN A 140 -14.91 -3.23 8.60
C ASN A 140 -15.07 -1.81 8.03
N LYS A 141 -14.07 -1.30 7.32
CA LYS A 141 -14.06 0.08 6.81
C LYS A 141 -14.91 0.26 5.54
N LEU A 142 -14.94 -0.73 4.67
CA LEU A 142 -15.49 -0.64 3.32
C LEU A 142 -16.61 -1.65 3.03
N GLY A 143 -16.97 -2.50 4.00
CA GLY A 143 -18.01 -3.52 3.82
C GLY A 143 -17.64 -4.60 2.81
N LEU A 144 -16.35 -4.77 2.52
CA LEU A 144 -15.87 -5.63 1.44
C LEU A 144 -15.83 -7.09 1.86
N VAL A 145 -16.28 -7.96 0.97
CA VAL A 145 -16.10 -9.42 1.08
C VAL A 145 -14.87 -9.79 0.25
N PHE A 146 -13.92 -10.43 0.90
CA PHE A 146 -12.64 -10.79 0.30
C PHE A 146 -12.61 -12.28 -0.05
N ALA A 147 -12.40 -12.59 -1.34
CA ALA A 147 -12.08 -13.95 -1.75
C ALA A 147 -10.63 -14.28 -1.35
N ASN A 148 -10.44 -15.40 -0.64
CA ASN A 148 -9.15 -15.77 -0.07
C ASN A 148 -8.43 -16.77 -0.99
N ASP A 149 -7.49 -16.27 -1.79
CA ASP A 149 -6.52 -17.10 -2.49
C ASP A 149 -5.09 -16.80 -2.01
N ARG A 150 -4.16 -17.70 -2.33
CA ARG A 150 -2.84 -17.99 -1.69
C ARG A 150 -1.89 -16.83 -1.33
N ASN A 151 -2.25 -15.58 -1.56
CA ASN A 151 -1.84 -14.34 -0.88
C ASN A 151 -2.62 -13.12 -1.41
N THR A 152 -3.66 -13.36 -2.20
CA THR A 152 -4.47 -12.37 -2.89
C THR A 152 -5.77 -12.12 -2.13
N THR A 153 -6.26 -10.91 -2.30
CA THR A 153 -7.54 -10.43 -1.79
C THR A 153 -8.26 -9.80 -2.96
N THR A 154 -9.35 -10.39 -3.44
CA THR A 154 -10.05 -9.91 -4.65
C THR A 154 -11.30 -9.13 -4.27
N LEU A 155 -11.49 -7.96 -4.87
CA LEU A 155 -12.74 -7.24 -4.97
C LEU A 155 -13.14 -7.15 -6.45
N ASP A 156 -14.28 -7.72 -6.80
CA ASP A 156 -14.88 -7.56 -8.14
C ASP A 156 -15.86 -6.38 -8.10
N LEU A 157 -15.63 -5.39 -8.96
CA LEU A 157 -16.44 -4.17 -9.05
C LEU A 157 -17.44 -4.22 -10.22
N ALA A 158 -17.53 -5.36 -10.92
CA ALA A 158 -18.42 -5.53 -12.07
C ALA A 158 -19.92 -5.57 -11.72
N ASP A 159 -20.27 -5.74 -10.44
CA ASP A 159 -21.66 -5.89 -9.95
C ASP A 159 -22.14 -4.72 -9.06
N GLN A 160 -21.43 -3.58 -9.04
CA GLN A 160 -21.88 -2.34 -8.34
C GLN A 160 -22.38 -1.31 -9.34
#